data_AF-A0A016QM09-F1
#
_entry.id   AF-A0A016QM09-F1
#
_cell.length_a   1.000
_cell.length_b   1.000
_cell.length_c   1.000
_cell.angle_alpha   90.00
_cell.angle_beta   90.00
_cell.angle_gamma   90.00
#
_symmetry.space_group_name_H-M   'P 1'
#
loop_
_entity.id
_entity.type
_entity.pdbx_description
1 polymer ?
#
loop_
_entity_poly.entity_id
_entity_poly.type
_entity_poly.pdbx_seq_one_letter_code
_entity_poly.pdbx_strand_id
1 'polypeptide(L)'
;MSALIGVLALLAYAYGLGAASVIVWRVYRGWVRWLPGLATLAYYVLSWLYPHPAALALMDGAGYSLPDALRTLAGAVAFGLSLRLLAVRGRGKP
;
A
#
# COMPACT_ATOMS: atom_id res chain seq x y z
N MET A 1 18.56 10.24 -0.31
CA MET A 1 18.16 9.48 0.90
C MET A 1 16.65 9.53 1.15
N SER A 2 16.02 10.72 1.12
CA SER A 2 14.55 10.88 1.23
C SER A 2 13.74 10.17 0.14
N ALA A 3 14.22 10.15 -1.12
CA ALA A 3 13.57 9.42 -2.21
C ALA A 3 13.47 7.91 -1.93
N LEU A 4 14.55 7.32 -1.38
CA LEU A 4 14.59 5.91 -1.00
C LEU A 4 13.56 5.59 0.10
N ILE A 5 13.42 6.46 1.12
CA ILE A 5 12.41 6.32 2.17
C ILE A 5 11.01 6.31 1.56
N GLY A 6 10.73 7.24 0.65
CA GLY A 6 9.45 7.31 -0.07
C GLY A 6 9.18 6.03 -0.88
N VAL A 7 10.17 5.51 -1.60
CA VAL A 7 10.04 4.27 -2.38
C VAL A 7 9.83 3.05 -1.48
N LEU A 8 10.56 2.91 -0.37
CA LEU A 8 10.35 1.83 0.59
C LEU A 8 8.95 1.89 1.24
N ALA A 9 8.47 3.09 1.54
CA ALA A 9 7.11 3.29 2.05
C ALA A 9 6.05 2.89 1.01
N LEU A 10 6.23 3.26 -0.26
CA LEU A 10 5.35 2.85 -1.36
C LEU A 10 5.35 1.33 -1.56
N LEU A 11 6.52 0.68 -1.49
CA LEU A 11 6.63 -0.77 -1.57
C LEU A 11 5.88 -1.46 -0.43
N ALA A 12 6.05 -0.98 0.80
CA ALA A 12 5.32 -1.50 1.97
C ALA A 12 3.81 -1.32 1.82
N TYR A 13 3.36 -0.17 1.30
CA TYR A 13 1.95 0.10 1.04
C TYR A 13 1.37 -0.84 -0.03
N ALA A 14 2.05 -0.97 -1.16
CA ALA A 14 1.67 -1.84 -2.27
C ALA A 14 1.61 -3.32 -1.84
N TYR A 15 2.61 -3.79 -1.10
CA TYR A 15 2.61 -5.15 -0.56
C TYR A 15 1.44 -5.37 0.42
N GLY A 16 1.16 -4.36 1.26
CA GLY A 16 0.02 -4.39 2.17
C GLY A 16 -1.32 -4.54 1.44
N LEU A 17 -1.53 -3.84 0.32
CA LEU A 17 -2.75 -3.96 -0.50
C LEU A 17 -2.95 -5.38 -1.04
N GLY A 18 -1.88 -5.99 -1.56
CA GLY A 18 -1.89 -7.38 -1.98
C GLY A 18 -2.23 -8.34 -0.85
N ALA A 19 -1.56 -8.21 0.30
CA ALA A 19 -1.82 -9.03 1.48
C ALA A 19 -3.26 -8.88 1.99
N ALA A 20 -3.78 -7.65 2.05
CA ALA A 20 -5.15 -7.35 2.44
C ALA A 20 -6.16 -8.04 1.51
N SER A 21 -5.89 -8.01 0.21
CA SER A 21 -6.74 -8.65 -0.79
C SER A 21 -6.81 -10.15 -0.63
N VAL A 22 -5.67 -10.79 -0.38
CA VAL A 22 -5.61 -12.24 -0.11
C VAL A 22 -6.37 -12.59 1.17
N ILE A 23 -6.23 -11.78 2.24
CA ILE A 23 -6.94 -12.00 3.50
C ILE A 23 -8.45 -11.92 3.29
N VAL A 24 -8.95 -10.86 2.64
CA VAL A 24 -10.39 -10.69 2.39
C VAL A 24 -10.92 -11.81 1.49
N TRP A 25 -10.16 -12.21 0.46
CA TRP A 25 -10.54 -13.30 -0.42
C TRP A 25 -10.70 -14.64 0.30
N ARG A 26 -9.86 -14.91 1.32
CA ARG A 26 -9.93 -16.12 2.15
C ARG A 26 -11.06 -16.09 3.18
N VAL A 27 -11.34 -14.93 3.77
CA VAL A 27 -12.28 -14.79 4.90
C VAL A 27 -13.73 -14.60 4.43
N TYR A 28 -13.97 -13.86 3.35
CA TYR A 28 -15.32 -13.52 2.92
C TYR A 28 -15.81 -14.43 1.77
N ARG A 29 -17.07 -14.87 1.85
CA ARG A 29 -17.76 -15.57 0.77
C ARG A 29 -18.77 -14.63 0.11
N GLY A 30 -18.74 -14.56 -1.23
CA GLY A 30 -19.58 -13.67 -2.03
C GLY A 30 -18.78 -12.80 -3.01
N TRP A 31 -19.47 -12.00 -3.82
CA TRP A 31 -18.85 -11.14 -4.84
C TRP A 31 -17.93 -10.07 -4.24
N VAL A 32 -18.20 -9.62 -3.01
CA VAL A 32 -17.44 -8.60 -2.27
C VAL A 32 -15.98 -9.00 -2.07
N ARG A 33 -15.67 -10.31 -2.08
CA ARG A 33 -14.30 -10.83 -1.92
C ARG A 33 -13.33 -10.38 -3.02
N TRP A 34 -13.87 -9.97 -4.18
CA TRP A 34 -13.08 -9.53 -5.33
C TRP A 34 -12.76 -8.04 -5.31
N LEU A 35 -13.52 -7.24 -4.55
CA LEU A 35 -13.34 -5.77 -4.52
C LEU A 35 -11.93 -5.34 -4.11
N PRO A 36 -11.30 -5.91 -3.06
CA PRO A 36 -9.94 -5.51 -2.69
C PRO A 36 -8.92 -5.89 -3.76
N GLY A 37 -9.11 -7.05 -4.40
CA GLY A 37 -8.26 -7.50 -5.51
C GLY A 37 -8.34 -6.56 -6.70
N LEU A 38 -9.55 -6.14 -7.09
CA LEU A 38 -9.77 -5.15 -8.14
C LEU A 38 -9.19 -3.77 -7.77
N ALA A 39 -9.37 -3.33 -6.53
CA ALA A 39 -8.79 -2.07 -6.04
C ALA A 39 -7.25 -2.11 -6.06
N THR A 40 -6.66 -3.25 -5.69
CA THR A 40 -5.21 -3.47 -5.73
C THR A 40 -4.69 -3.50 -7.17
N LEU A 41 -5.41 -4.18 -8.08
CA LEU A 41 -5.07 -4.18 -9.50
C LEU A 41 -5.14 -2.76 -10.09
N ALA A 42 -6.21 -2.02 -9.79
CA ALA A 42 -6.37 -0.64 -10.22
C ALA A 42 -5.24 0.24 -9.67
N TYR A 43 -4.86 0.06 -8.40
CA TYR A 43 -3.72 0.76 -7.80
C TYR A 43 -2.41 0.48 -8.55
N TYR A 44 -2.13 -0.77 -8.90
CA TYR A 44 -0.91 -1.11 -9.66
C TYR A 44 -0.94 -0.53 -11.09
N VAL A 45 -2.08 -0.61 -11.78
CA VAL A 45 -2.24 -0.01 -13.12
C VAL A 45 -2.05 1.51 -13.06
N LEU A 46 -2.67 2.17 -12.07
CA LEU A 46 -2.49 3.61 -11.87
C LEU A 46 -1.05 3.95 -11.50
N SER A 47 -0.39 3.15 -10.67
CA SER A 47 1.01 3.37 -10.30
C SER A 47 1.96 3.16 -11.49
N TRP A 48 1.57 2.34 -12.46
CA TRP A 48 2.30 2.15 -13.71
C TRP A 48 2.12 3.34 -14.67
N LEU A 49 0.88 3.81 -14.85
CA LEU A 49 0.56 4.93 -15.74
C LEU A 49 1.00 6.28 -15.16
N TYR A 50 0.94 6.43 -13.85
CA TYR A 50 1.25 7.65 -13.10
C TYR A 50 2.23 7.31 -11.97
N PRO A 51 3.51 7.07 -12.32
CA PRO A 51 4.52 6.72 -11.33
C PRO A 51 4.64 7.81 -10.28
N HIS A 52 4.71 7.39 -9.02
CA HIS A 52 4.75 8.31 -7.89
C HIS A 52 6.02 9.19 -7.97
N PRO A 53 5.96 10.49 -7.60
CA PRO A 53 7.10 11.40 -7.66
C PRO A 53 8.36 10.90 -6.93
N ALA A 54 8.18 10.15 -5.83
CA ALA A 54 9.29 9.51 -5.11
C ALA A 54 10.05 8.46 -5.95
N ALA A 55 9.33 7.69 -6.78
CA ALA A 55 9.93 6.68 -7.66
C ALA A 55 10.66 7.34 -8.83
N LEU A 56 10.04 8.36 -9.45
CA LEU A 56 10.68 9.18 -10.48
C LEU A 56 11.94 9.86 -9.95
N ALA A 57 11.86 10.52 -8.79
CA ALA A 57 13.01 11.18 -8.18
C ALA A 57 14.16 10.20 -7.87
N LEU A 58 13.85 8.95 -7.49
CA LEU A 58 14.88 7.94 -7.29
C LEU A 58 15.52 7.51 -8.63
N MET A 59 14.73 7.32 -9.69
CA MET A 59 15.22 6.94 -11.02
C MET A 59 16.08 8.03 -11.65
N ASP A 60 15.67 9.29 -11.50
CA ASP A 60 16.35 10.46 -12.07
C ASP A 60 17.55 10.94 -11.23
N GLY A 61 17.82 10.27 -10.10
CA GLY A 61 18.83 10.70 -9.12
C GLY A 61 18.53 12.07 -8.49
N ALA A 62 17.29 12.54 -8.61
CA ALA A 62 16.83 13.83 -8.12
C ALA A 62 16.48 13.80 -6.62
N GLY A 63 16.46 14.98 -6.00
CA GLY A 63 16.01 15.14 -4.63
C GLY A 63 14.49 14.96 -4.51
N TYR A 64 14.04 14.14 -3.57
CA TYR A 64 12.64 14.09 -3.13
C TYR A 64 12.50 14.84 -1.80
N SER A 65 11.45 15.62 -1.61
CA SER A 65 11.31 16.45 -0.41
C SER A 65 11.20 15.56 0.85
N LEU A 66 11.90 15.93 1.92
CA LEU A 66 11.84 15.18 3.19
C LEU A 66 10.43 15.19 3.80
N PRO A 67 9.69 16.31 3.84
CA PRO A 67 8.31 16.32 4.34
C PRO A 67 7.39 15.36 3.58
N ASP A 68 7.52 15.27 2.25
CA ASP A 68 6.68 14.38 1.46
C ASP A 68 7.08 12.91 1.66
N ALA A 69 8.38 12.61 1.84
CA ALA A 69 8.83 11.28 2.24
C ALA A 69 8.22 10.83 3.58
N LEU A 70 8.18 11.73 4.57
CA LEU A 70 7.58 11.44 5.87
C LEU A 70 6.06 11.27 5.78
N ARG A 71 5.37 12.04 4.93
CA ARG A 71 3.93 11.85 4.67
C ARG A 71 3.63 10.50 4.03
N THR A 72 4.41 10.12 3.00
CA THR A 72 4.28 8.81 2.36
C THR A 72 4.54 7.67 3.37
N LEU A 73 5.57 7.81 4.20
CA LEU A 73 5.88 6.85 5.25
C LEU A 73 4.75 6.75 6.30
N ALA A 74 4.24 7.88 6.79
CA ALA A 74 3.14 7.92 7.75
C ALA A 74 1.88 7.26 7.18
N GLY A 75 1.57 7.48 5.89
CA GLY A 75 0.48 6.80 5.19
C GLY A 75 0.68 5.28 5.12
N ALA A 76 1.89 4.82 4.78
CA ALA A 76 2.22 3.40 4.76
C ALA A 76 2.09 2.74 6.15
N VAL A 77 2.56 3.42 7.21
CA VAL A 77 2.44 2.94 8.59
C VAL A 77 0.98 2.91 9.05
N ALA A 78 0.20 3.96 8.78
CA ALA A 78 -1.22 4.04 9.13
C ALA A 78 -2.04 2.92 8.44
N PHE A 79 -1.72 2.63 7.17
CA PHE A 79 -2.32 1.54 6.43
C PHE A 79 -1.93 0.17 7.02
N GLY A 80 -0.65 -0.05 7.31
CA GLY A 80 -0.17 -1.27 7.98
C GLY A 80 -0.83 -1.50 9.35
N LEU A 81 -1.00 -0.44 10.15
CA LEU A 81 -1.73 -0.48 11.42
C LEU A 81 -3.20 -0.84 11.22
N SER A 82 -3.85 -0.25 10.22
CA SER A 82 -5.24 -0.54 9.87
C SER A 82 -5.42 -2.02 9.48
N LEU A 83 -4.50 -2.58 8.68
CA LEU A 83 -4.48 -4.01 8.36
C LEU A 83 -4.27 -4.90 9.58
N ARG A 84 -3.36 -4.51 10.48
CA ARG A 84 -3.14 -5.24 11.74
C ARG A 84 -4.41 -5.27 12.60
N LEU A 85 -5.09 -4.13 12.75
CA LEU A 85 -6.35 -4.04 13.50
C LEU A 85 -7.44 -4.92 12.88
N LEU A 86 -7.54 -4.92 11.55
CA LEU A 86 -8.46 -5.79 10.80
C LEU A 86 -8.14 -7.27 11.02
N ALA A 87 -6.86 -7.66 10.94
CA ALA A 87 -6.41 -9.03 11.14
C ALA A 87 -6.65 -9.53 12.58
N VAL A 88 -6.41 -8.68 13.59
CA VAL A 88 -6.69 -9.00 15.00
C VAL A 88 -8.19 -9.17 15.24
N ARG A 89 -9.02 -8.25 14.73
CA ARG A 89 -10.48 -8.37 14.84
C ARG A 89 -11.04 -9.57 14.07
N GLY A 90 -10.45 -9.91 12.93
CA GLY A 90 -10.86 -11.07 12.12
C GLY A 90 -10.57 -12.42 12.78
N ARG A 91 -9.53 -12.52 13.63
CA ARG A 91 -9.22 -13.73 14.40
C ARG A 91 -10.14 -13.97 15.61
N GLY A 92 -10.92 -12.97 16.00
CA GLY A 92 -11.80 -13.02 17.18
C GLY A 92 -13.25 -13.39 16.90
N LYS A 93 -13.60 -13.80 15.67
CA LYS A 93 -14.95 -14.31 15.36
C LYS A 93 -14.89 -15.83 15.18
N PRO A 94 -15.76 -16.60 15.87
CA PRO A 94 -15.83 -18.05 15.77
C PRO A 94 -16.23 -18.51 14.35
#